data_AF-A0A3S4JVX2-F1
#
_entry.id   AF-A0A3S4JVX2-F1
#
_cell.length_a   1.000
_cell.length_b   1.000
_cell.length_c   1.000
_cell.angle_alpha   90.00
_cell.angle_beta   90.00
_cell.angle_gamma   90.00
#
_symmetry.space_group_name_H-M   'P 1'
#
loop_
_entity.id
_entity.type
_entity.pdbx_description
1 polymer ?
#
loop_
_entity_poly.entity_id
_entity_poly.type
_entity_poly.pdbx_seq_one_letter_code
_entity_poly.pdbx_strand_id
1 'polypeptide(L)'
;MAIRQTLQQLSALGFNDGTYCAEGIIGTCALSLAAISGQAVKTMADQHFKQALWNWAFCATPLFDSKGRLTGTIALACPVEQTTAADLPLTLAIAREVGNLLLTDSLLAETNRHLNQLNALLESMDDGVISWDEQGHLQFINAQAARVLRLDATASQGRAITELLTLPAVLQQAIKQAHPLKHVEATFESQHQFIDAVITLKPIIERREPALFCCSILWNRCGS
;
A
#
# COMPACT_ATOMS: atom_id res chain seq x y z
N MET A 1 -21.19 4.52 34.24
CA MET A 1 -20.89 5.41 35.40
C MET A 1 -19.43 5.29 35.84
N ALA A 2 -18.88 4.07 35.94
CA ALA A 2 -17.49 3.81 36.33
C ALA A 2 -16.41 4.50 35.46
N ILE A 3 -16.48 4.41 34.12
CA ILE A 3 -15.43 4.97 33.23
C ILE A 3 -15.25 6.48 33.41
N ARG A 4 -16.35 7.25 33.54
CA ARG A 4 -16.27 8.69 33.76
C ARG A 4 -15.59 9.04 35.08
N GLN A 5 -15.83 8.26 36.12
CA GLN A 5 -15.21 8.44 37.42
C GLN A 5 -13.70 8.14 37.36
N THR A 6 -13.31 7.06 36.69
CA THR A 6 -11.89 6.72 36.46
C THR A 6 -11.17 7.84 35.71
N LEU A 7 -11.76 8.38 34.65
CA LEU A 7 -11.19 9.50 33.89
C LEU A 7 -11.05 10.78 34.74
N GLN A 8 -12.03 11.08 35.59
CA GLN A 8 -11.94 12.23 36.50
C GLN A 8 -10.82 12.06 37.54
N GLN A 9 -10.64 10.87 38.09
CA GLN A 9 -9.55 10.60 39.04
C GLN A 9 -8.17 10.70 38.37
N LEU A 10 -8.03 10.20 37.14
CA LEU A 10 -6.80 10.35 36.35
C LEU A 10 -6.52 11.82 35.99
N SER A 11 -7.55 12.56 35.59
CA SER A 11 -7.43 14.00 35.30
C SER A 11 -6.99 14.81 36.53
N ALA A 12 -7.51 14.47 37.72
CA ALA A 12 -7.08 15.08 38.99
C ALA A 12 -5.63 14.77 39.36
N LEU A 13 -5.08 13.65 38.86
CA LEU A 13 -3.65 13.31 38.96
C LEU A 13 -2.80 14.00 37.87
N GLY A 14 -3.42 14.77 36.99
CA GLY A 14 -2.78 15.50 35.91
C GLY A 14 -2.76 14.76 34.57
N PHE A 15 -3.33 13.56 34.45
CA PHE A 15 -3.41 12.85 33.18
C PHE A 15 -4.52 13.42 32.31
N ASN A 16 -4.15 14.40 31.48
CA ASN A 16 -5.01 15.03 30.49
C ASN A 16 -4.38 14.93 29.09
N ASP A 17 -5.15 15.27 28.06
CA ASP A 17 -4.62 15.35 26.70
C ASP A 17 -3.41 16.29 26.63
N GLY A 18 -2.32 15.81 26.00
CA GLY A 18 -1.04 16.53 25.93
C GLY A 18 -0.11 16.38 27.14
N THR A 19 -0.48 15.61 28.15
CA THR A 19 0.37 15.40 29.34
C THR A 19 1.57 14.51 29.03
N TYR A 20 2.77 14.98 29.36
CA TYR A 20 3.98 14.20 29.25
C TYR A 20 4.14 13.23 30.44
N CYS A 21 4.19 11.93 30.12
CA CYS A 21 4.29 10.85 31.10
C CYS A 21 5.71 10.25 31.20
N ALA A 22 6.75 11.07 31.01
CA ALA A 22 8.13 10.62 31.11
C ALA A 22 8.50 10.21 32.54
N GLU A 23 9.47 9.29 32.71
CA GLU A 23 9.89 8.81 34.02
C GLU A 23 10.39 9.95 34.92
N GLY A 24 11.13 10.92 34.37
CA GLY A 24 11.56 12.11 35.12
C GLY A 24 10.43 13.02 35.61
N ILE A 25 9.19 12.84 35.10
CA ILE A 25 8.02 13.64 35.47
C ILE A 25 7.13 12.86 36.44
N ILE A 26 6.72 11.64 36.08
CA ILE A 26 5.75 10.85 36.85
C ILE A 26 6.37 9.73 37.69
N GLY A 27 7.68 9.53 37.59
CA GLY A 27 8.40 8.43 38.22
C GLY A 27 8.23 7.10 37.47
N THR A 28 8.75 6.01 38.06
CA THR A 28 8.65 4.65 37.53
C THR A 28 7.19 4.26 37.26
N CYS A 29 6.83 4.05 35.99
CA CYS A 29 5.48 3.73 35.54
C CYS A 29 5.52 3.05 34.16
N ALA A 30 4.63 2.10 33.89
CA ALA A 30 4.55 1.42 32.60
C ALA A 30 4.46 2.39 31.40
N LEU A 31 3.81 3.54 31.58
CA LEU A 31 3.66 4.57 30.55
C LEU A 31 4.99 5.01 29.92
N SER A 32 6.06 5.11 30.73
CA SER A 32 7.41 5.42 30.27
C SER A 32 8.27 4.17 30.10
N LEU A 33 8.16 3.20 31.02
CA LEU A 33 9.02 2.02 31.03
C LEU A 33 8.85 1.14 29.79
N ALA A 34 7.64 1.06 29.24
CA ALA A 34 7.39 0.27 28.03
C ALA A 34 8.22 0.78 26.84
N ALA A 35 8.28 2.11 26.68
CA ALA A 35 9.10 2.77 25.66
C ALA A 35 10.61 2.62 25.93
N ILE A 36 11.03 2.77 27.19
CA ILE A 36 12.45 2.65 27.60
C ILE A 36 12.97 1.22 27.41
N SER A 37 12.16 0.21 27.77
CA SER A 37 12.57 -1.20 27.70
C SER A 37 12.31 -1.84 26.34
N GLY A 38 11.50 -1.23 25.48
CA GLY A 38 11.16 -1.75 24.16
C GLY A 38 10.21 -2.95 24.18
N GLN A 39 9.54 -3.21 25.30
CA GLN A 39 8.63 -4.35 25.47
C GLN A 39 7.37 -3.98 26.24
N ALA A 40 6.39 -4.87 26.24
CA ALA A 40 5.16 -4.70 27.02
C ALA A 40 5.48 -4.77 28.52
N VAL A 41 5.05 -3.76 29.28
CA VAL A 41 5.32 -3.62 30.72
C VAL A 41 4.02 -3.39 31.48
N LYS A 42 3.92 -3.98 32.67
CA LYS A 42 2.88 -3.70 33.66
C LYS A 42 3.51 -3.23 34.96
N THR A 43 2.98 -2.15 35.53
CA THR A 43 3.33 -1.66 36.86
C THR A 43 2.07 -1.46 37.68
N MET A 44 2.14 -1.74 38.98
CA MET A 44 1.00 -1.59 39.89
C MET A 44 1.44 -1.24 41.30
N ALA A 45 0.55 -0.58 42.05
CA ALA A 45 0.74 -0.31 43.46
C ALA A 45 2.09 0.37 43.78
N ASP A 46 2.82 -0.20 44.74
CA ASP A 46 4.09 0.27 45.28
C ASP A 46 5.28 0.10 44.30
N GLN A 47 5.08 -0.56 43.15
CA GLN A 47 6.03 -0.52 42.05
C GLN A 47 6.13 0.89 41.43
N HIS A 48 5.10 1.72 41.61
CA HIS A 48 5.15 3.12 41.20
C HIS A 48 5.97 3.95 42.19
N PHE A 49 6.92 4.73 41.65
CA PHE A 49 7.73 5.62 42.48
C PHE A 49 6.90 6.69 43.20
N LYS A 50 5.85 7.22 42.55
CA LYS A 50 4.95 8.21 43.16
C LYS A 50 3.80 7.52 43.90
N GLN A 51 3.67 7.83 45.19
CA GLN A 51 2.58 7.34 46.05
C GLN A 51 1.18 7.65 45.52
N ALA A 52 1.01 8.78 44.82
CA ALA A 52 -0.25 9.15 44.19
C ALA A 52 -0.76 8.12 43.15
N LEU A 53 0.13 7.26 42.63
CA LEU A 53 -0.19 6.21 41.66
C LEU A 53 -0.39 4.82 42.31
N TRP A 54 -0.30 4.69 43.64
CA TRP A 54 -0.39 3.38 44.30
C TRP A 54 -1.78 2.73 44.21
N ASN A 55 -2.83 3.50 43.96
CA ASN A 55 -4.18 2.96 43.75
C ASN A 55 -4.44 2.53 42.30
N TRP A 56 -3.40 2.51 41.44
CA TRP A 56 -3.52 2.26 40.01
C TRP A 56 -2.67 1.09 39.55
N ALA A 57 -3.12 0.48 38.45
CA ALA A 57 -2.34 -0.40 37.61
C ALA A 57 -2.26 0.19 36.20
N PHE A 58 -1.07 0.14 35.61
CA PHE A 58 -0.82 0.56 34.24
C PHE A 58 -0.21 -0.60 33.44
N CYS A 59 -0.79 -0.90 32.28
CA CYS A 59 -0.19 -1.75 31.27
C CYS A 59 0.16 -0.87 30.07
N ALA A 60 1.32 -1.08 29.47
CA ALA A 60 1.73 -0.31 28.31
C ALA A 60 2.56 -1.17 27.36
N THR A 61 2.39 -0.97 26.06
CA THR A 61 3.16 -1.64 25.00
C THR A 61 3.66 -0.59 23.99
N PRO A 62 4.96 -0.56 23.67
CA PRO A 62 5.50 0.36 22.67
C PRO A 62 5.07 -0.02 21.24
N LEU A 63 4.94 1.01 20.40
CA LEU A 63 4.67 0.93 18.97
C LEU A 63 5.94 1.29 18.21
N PHE A 64 6.24 0.56 17.14
CA PHE A 64 7.38 0.82 16.28
C PHE A 64 6.93 1.07 14.84
N ASP A 65 7.60 1.98 14.13
CA ASP A 65 7.45 2.10 12.68
C ASP A 65 8.13 0.96 11.92
N SER A 66 7.95 0.94 10.60
CA SER A 66 8.59 0.00 9.68
C SER A 66 10.12 0.04 9.70
N LYS A 67 10.73 1.07 10.31
CA LYS A 67 12.19 1.23 10.47
C LYS A 67 12.67 0.84 11.87
N GLY A 68 11.78 0.31 12.72
CA GLY A 68 12.09 -0.07 14.09
C GLY A 68 12.21 1.11 15.06
N ARG A 69 11.77 2.31 14.68
CA ARG A 69 11.79 3.49 15.55
C ARG A 69 10.51 3.54 16.37
N LEU A 70 10.64 3.88 17.66
CA LEU A 70 9.49 4.08 18.54
C LEU A 70 8.61 5.23 18.01
N THR A 71 7.33 4.95 17.77
CA THR A 71 6.33 5.92 17.29
C THR A 71 5.28 6.29 18.33
N GLY A 72 5.15 5.48 19.39
CA GLY A 72 4.20 5.73 20.46
C GLY A 72 4.09 4.55 21.42
N THR A 73 3.08 4.60 22.27
CA THR A 73 2.78 3.54 23.25
C THR A 73 1.27 3.41 23.38
N ILE A 74 0.75 2.18 23.38
CA ILE A 74 -0.62 1.88 23.77
C ILE A 74 -0.63 1.57 25.26
N ALA A 75 -1.52 2.21 26.02
CA ALA A 75 -1.62 2.00 27.46
C ALA A 75 -3.06 1.74 27.92
N LEU A 76 -3.17 1.02 29.03
CA LEU A 76 -4.40 0.77 29.77
C LEU A 76 -4.14 1.13 31.23
N ALA A 77 -5.04 1.92 31.80
CA ALA A 77 -5.03 2.30 33.21
C ALA A 77 -6.32 1.85 33.88
N CYS A 78 -6.21 1.26 35.07
CA CYS A 78 -7.36 0.92 35.91
C CYS A 78 -7.00 1.03 37.40
N PRO A 79 -8.00 1.12 38.29
CA PRO A 79 -7.76 0.94 39.72
C PRO A 79 -7.09 -0.41 39.98
N VAL A 80 -6.14 -0.44 40.90
CA VAL A 80 -5.28 -1.62 41.12
C VAL A 80 -6.09 -2.87 41.48
N GLU A 81 -7.19 -2.71 42.20
CA GLU A 81 -8.10 -3.78 42.59
C GLU A 81 -8.91 -4.38 41.43
N GLN A 82 -8.92 -3.73 40.26
CA GLN A 82 -9.66 -4.15 39.07
C GLN A 82 -8.77 -4.74 37.97
N THR A 83 -7.45 -4.80 38.19
CA THR A 83 -6.54 -5.28 37.16
C THR A 83 -6.67 -6.78 36.92
N THR A 84 -6.53 -7.20 35.67
CA THR A 84 -6.61 -8.60 35.26
C THR A 84 -5.32 -9.08 34.60
N ALA A 85 -5.20 -10.40 34.42
CA ALA A 85 -4.12 -11.00 33.64
C ALA A 85 -4.23 -10.69 32.14
N ALA A 86 -5.42 -10.30 31.65
CA ALA A 86 -5.66 -10.01 30.24
C ALA A 86 -5.27 -8.58 29.83
N ASP A 87 -5.08 -7.67 30.78
CA ASP A 87 -4.83 -6.25 30.50
C ASP A 87 -3.55 -6.03 29.66
N LEU A 88 -2.44 -6.69 30.02
CA LEU A 88 -1.17 -6.55 29.31
C LEU A 88 -1.22 -7.21 27.92
N PRO A 89 -1.68 -8.47 27.76
CA PRO A 89 -1.92 -9.05 26.45
C PRO A 89 -2.84 -8.21 25.55
N LEU A 90 -3.86 -7.55 26.11
CA LEU A 90 -4.74 -6.66 25.37
C LEU A 90 -3.98 -5.46 24.79
N THR A 91 -3.20 -4.75 25.62
CA THR A 91 -2.38 -3.63 25.11
C THR A 91 -1.38 -4.09 24.06
N LEU A 92 -0.83 -5.31 24.21
CA LEU A 92 0.10 -5.90 23.26
C LEU A 92 -0.56 -6.22 21.91
N ALA A 93 -1.75 -6.82 21.93
CA ALA A 93 -2.50 -7.14 20.73
C ALA A 93 -2.89 -5.87 19.96
N ILE A 94 -3.40 -4.85 20.67
CA ILE A 94 -3.75 -3.56 20.07
C ILE A 94 -2.51 -2.88 19.49
N ALA A 95 -1.39 -2.87 20.21
CA ALA A 95 -0.17 -2.25 19.71
C ALA A 95 0.34 -2.93 18.43
N ARG A 96 0.29 -4.27 18.37
CA ARG A 96 0.65 -5.02 17.16
C ARG A 96 -0.29 -4.71 15.99
N GLU A 97 -1.59 -4.65 16.25
CA GLU A 97 -2.56 -4.34 15.20
C GLU A 97 -2.36 -2.95 14.62
N VAL A 98 -2.19 -1.94 15.49
CA VAL A 98 -1.88 -0.58 15.06
C VAL A 98 -0.56 -0.53 14.27
N GLY A 99 0.48 -1.23 14.74
CA GLY A 99 1.76 -1.33 14.02
C GLY A 99 1.61 -1.95 12.63
N ASN A 100 0.85 -3.03 12.50
CA ASN A 100 0.59 -3.71 11.23
C ASN A 100 -0.21 -2.83 10.27
N LEU A 101 -1.21 -2.10 10.76
CA LEU A 101 -1.98 -1.15 9.97
C LEU A 101 -1.10 -0.02 9.42
N LEU A 102 -0.24 0.57 10.25
CA LEU A 102 0.70 1.61 9.83
C LEU A 102 1.70 1.10 8.79
N LEU A 103 2.21 -0.13 8.95
CA LEU A 103 3.08 -0.76 7.97
C LEU A 103 2.37 -0.96 6.63
N THR A 104 1.15 -1.48 6.66
CA THR A 104 0.35 -1.76 5.45
C THR A 104 0.02 -0.49 4.70
N ASP A 105 -0.40 0.57 5.41
CA ASP A 105 -0.68 1.88 4.82
C ASP A 105 0.58 2.49 4.17
N SER A 106 1.74 2.37 4.83
CA SER A 106 3.02 2.80 4.25
C SER A 106 3.36 2.08 2.95
N LEU A 107 3.15 0.76 2.89
CA LEU A 107 3.42 -0.04 1.69
C LEU A 107 2.47 0.29 0.55
N LEU A 108 1.19 0.53 0.85
CA LEU A 108 0.20 0.98 -0.13
C LEU A 108 0.56 2.37 -0.68
N ALA A 109 0.96 3.30 0.19
CA ALA A 109 1.37 4.63 -0.22
C ALA A 109 2.64 4.61 -1.09
N GLU A 110 3.59 3.71 -0.82
CA GLU A 110 4.79 3.52 -1.64
C GLU A 110 4.45 2.90 -3.00
N THR A 111 3.62 1.86 -3.02
CA THR A 111 3.15 1.22 -4.26
C THR A 111 2.42 2.21 -5.16
N ASN A 112 1.51 3.03 -4.61
CA ASN A 112 0.82 4.05 -5.37
C ASN A 112 1.77 5.10 -5.94
N ARG A 113 2.82 5.49 -5.20
CA ARG A 113 3.86 6.39 -5.73
C ARG A 113 4.59 5.77 -6.92
N HIS A 114 4.95 4.48 -6.84
CA HIS A 114 5.59 3.77 -7.94
C HIS A 114 4.68 3.65 -9.16
N LEU A 115 3.39 3.32 -8.99
CA LEU A 115 2.43 3.29 -10.09
C LEU A 115 2.29 4.65 -10.76
N ASN A 116 2.19 5.72 -9.99
CA ASN A 116 2.12 7.08 -10.53
C ASN A 116 3.38 7.46 -11.30
N GLN A 117 4.57 7.05 -10.83
CA GLN A 117 5.83 7.26 -11.55
C GLN A 117 5.85 6.49 -12.88
N LEU A 118 5.44 5.22 -12.88
CA LEU A 118 5.36 4.41 -14.10
C LEU A 118 4.37 5.00 -15.11
N ASN A 119 3.19 5.41 -14.65
CA ASN A 119 2.18 6.05 -15.50
C ASN A 119 2.72 7.35 -16.11
N ALA A 120 3.37 8.21 -15.31
CA ALA A 120 3.97 9.45 -15.82
C ALA A 120 5.05 9.17 -16.88
N LEU A 121 5.87 8.12 -16.70
CA LEU A 121 6.85 7.71 -17.69
C LEU A 121 6.16 7.25 -18.99
N LEU A 122 5.15 6.39 -18.90
CA LEU A 122 4.42 5.87 -20.06
C LEU A 122 3.65 6.94 -20.84
N GLU A 123 3.11 7.94 -20.14
CA GLU A 123 2.44 9.10 -20.76
C GLU A 123 3.44 10.06 -21.42
N SER A 124 4.70 10.08 -20.97
CA SER A 124 5.76 10.89 -21.58
C SER A 124 6.47 10.23 -22.77
N MET A 125 6.14 8.98 -23.10
CA MET A 125 6.74 8.28 -24.23
C MET A 125 6.13 8.74 -25.56
N ASP A 126 6.99 8.92 -26.57
CA ASP A 126 6.55 9.16 -27.95
C ASP A 126 5.93 7.91 -28.61
N ASP A 127 6.20 6.73 -28.04
CA ASP A 127 5.67 5.45 -28.48
C ASP A 127 4.29 5.17 -27.89
N GLY A 128 3.41 4.57 -28.69
CA GLY A 128 2.17 3.99 -28.20
C GLY A 128 2.46 2.68 -27.46
N VAL A 129 1.88 2.47 -26.30
CA VAL A 129 2.02 1.20 -25.55
C VAL A 129 0.64 0.64 -25.25
N ILE A 130 0.44 -0.65 -25.56
CA ILE A 130 -0.74 -1.43 -25.19
C ILE A 130 -0.32 -2.74 -24.53
N SER A 131 -1.09 -3.21 -23.55
CA SER A 131 -0.92 -4.54 -22.98
C SER A 131 -2.25 -5.22 -22.72
N TRP A 132 -2.26 -6.54 -22.76
CA TRP A 132 -3.43 -7.37 -22.49
C TRP A 132 -3.02 -8.65 -21.75
N ASP A 133 -3.99 -9.27 -21.06
CA ASP A 133 -3.79 -10.54 -20.34
C ASP A 133 -3.87 -11.78 -21.25
N GLU A 134 -3.66 -12.98 -20.70
CA GLU A 134 -3.75 -14.24 -21.48
C GLU A 134 -5.11 -14.46 -22.14
N GLN A 135 -6.19 -13.92 -21.56
CA GLN A 135 -7.53 -14.04 -22.13
C GLN A 135 -7.77 -13.01 -23.24
N GLY A 136 -6.81 -12.11 -23.49
CA GLY A 136 -6.88 -11.09 -24.51
C GLY A 136 -7.60 -9.82 -24.07
N HIS A 137 -7.87 -9.61 -22.77
CA HIS A 137 -8.49 -8.37 -22.30
C HIS A 137 -7.43 -7.28 -22.11
N LEU A 138 -7.74 -6.08 -22.59
CA LEU A 138 -6.85 -4.92 -22.49
C LEU A 138 -6.61 -4.53 -21.03
N GLN A 139 -5.34 -4.55 -20.61
CA GLN A 139 -4.90 -4.20 -19.25
C GLN A 139 -4.31 -2.79 -19.19
N PHE A 140 -3.82 -2.25 -20.31
CA PHE A 140 -3.29 -0.89 -20.35
C PHE A 140 -3.27 -0.36 -21.79
N ILE A 141 -3.50 0.94 -21.93
CA ILE A 141 -3.26 1.72 -23.16
C ILE A 141 -2.86 3.14 -22.76
N ASN A 142 -1.72 3.65 -23.25
CA ASN A 142 -1.33 5.04 -23.04
C ASN A 142 -2.02 5.99 -24.03
N ALA A 143 -2.00 7.30 -23.75
CA ALA A 143 -2.64 8.29 -24.60
C ALA A 143 -2.15 8.28 -26.06
N GLN A 144 -0.88 7.97 -26.30
CA GLN A 144 -0.31 7.90 -27.63
C GLN A 144 -0.84 6.70 -28.43
N ALA A 145 -0.91 5.51 -27.84
CA ALA A 145 -1.52 4.35 -28.49
C ALA A 145 -3.02 4.54 -28.71
N ALA A 146 -3.74 5.12 -27.73
CA ALA A 146 -5.16 5.44 -27.88
C ALA A 146 -5.40 6.37 -29.08
N ARG A 147 -4.56 7.40 -29.25
CA ARG A 147 -4.62 8.32 -30.39
C ARG A 147 -4.29 7.63 -31.72
N VAL A 148 -3.21 6.86 -31.78
CA VAL A 148 -2.75 6.19 -33.01
C VAL A 148 -3.75 5.14 -33.45
N LEU A 149 -4.21 4.28 -32.53
CA LEU A 149 -5.17 3.21 -32.79
C LEU A 149 -6.63 3.68 -32.82
N ARG A 150 -6.88 4.96 -32.52
CA ARG A 150 -8.21 5.59 -32.49
C ARG A 150 -9.19 4.90 -31.54
N LEU A 151 -8.69 4.58 -30.36
CA LEU A 151 -9.44 3.96 -29.28
C LEU A 151 -9.71 4.97 -28.18
N ASP A 152 -10.85 4.82 -27.50
CA ASP A 152 -11.09 5.53 -26.25
C ASP A 152 -10.39 4.78 -25.11
N ALA A 153 -9.42 5.41 -24.45
CA ALA A 153 -8.62 4.74 -23.42
C ALA A 153 -9.47 4.19 -22.27
N THR A 154 -10.50 4.93 -21.84
CA THR A 154 -11.32 4.55 -20.69
C THR A 154 -12.34 3.46 -21.03
N ALA A 155 -12.99 3.55 -22.19
CA ALA A 155 -14.01 2.60 -22.63
C ALA A 155 -13.40 1.30 -23.20
N SER A 156 -12.12 1.31 -23.55
CA SER A 156 -11.39 0.13 -24.06
C SER A 156 -10.82 -0.75 -22.96
N GLN A 157 -10.66 -0.20 -21.75
CA GLN A 157 -10.07 -0.90 -20.62
C GLN A 157 -10.89 -2.15 -20.25
N GLY A 158 -10.22 -3.31 -20.12
CA GLY A 158 -10.85 -4.59 -19.79
C GLY A 158 -11.62 -5.26 -20.92
N ARG A 159 -11.71 -4.66 -22.11
CA ARG A 159 -12.36 -5.28 -23.28
C ARG A 159 -11.41 -6.20 -24.05
N ALA A 160 -11.95 -7.19 -24.73
CA ALA A 160 -11.17 -8.09 -25.57
C ALA A 160 -10.49 -7.32 -26.73
N ILE A 161 -9.18 -7.48 -26.89
CA ILE A 161 -8.37 -6.75 -27.88
C ILE A 161 -8.88 -6.99 -29.31
N THR A 162 -9.39 -8.19 -29.60
CA THR A 162 -9.94 -8.56 -30.91
C THR A 162 -11.28 -7.89 -31.23
N GLU A 163 -12.00 -7.38 -30.22
CA GLU A 163 -13.20 -6.56 -30.45
C GLU A 163 -12.86 -5.11 -30.74
N LEU A 164 -11.71 -4.64 -30.24
CA LEU A 164 -11.27 -3.26 -30.37
C LEU A 164 -10.52 -3.02 -31.68
N LEU A 165 -9.70 -3.99 -32.09
CA LEU A 165 -8.88 -3.93 -33.31
C LEU A 165 -8.70 -5.30 -33.94
N THR A 166 -8.58 -5.33 -35.27
CA THR A 166 -8.16 -6.54 -35.98
C THR A 166 -6.63 -6.57 -36.02
N LEU A 167 -6.06 -7.60 -35.38
CA LEU A 167 -4.61 -7.76 -35.27
C LEU A 167 -4.01 -8.34 -36.57
N PRO A 168 -2.85 -7.82 -37.05
CA PRO A 168 -2.17 -8.37 -38.22
C PRO A 168 -1.70 -9.81 -38.00
N ALA A 169 -1.65 -10.60 -39.08
CA ALA A 169 -1.31 -12.03 -39.03
C ALA A 169 0.04 -12.31 -38.35
N VAL A 170 1.05 -11.46 -38.59
CA VAL A 170 2.38 -11.57 -37.98
C VAL A 170 2.29 -11.46 -36.45
N LEU A 171 1.47 -10.55 -35.95
CA LEU A 171 1.26 -10.32 -34.53
C LEU A 171 0.47 -11.49 -33.90
N GLN A 172 -0.59 -11.96 -34.57
CA GLN A 172 -1.36 -13.13 -34.13
C GLN A 172 -0.49 -14.39 -34.01
N GLN A 173 0.41 -14.63 -34.97
CA GLN A 173 1.32 -15.76 -34.94
C GLN A 173 2.34 -15.63 -33.81
N ALA A 174 2.91 -14.44 -33.61
CA ALA A 174 3.86 -14.18 -32.53
C ALA A 174 3.23 -14.35 -31.14
N ILE A 175 1.98 -13.91 -30.94
CA ILE A 175 1.22 -14.16 -29.70
C ILE A 175 1.08 -15.67 -29.47
N LYS A 176 0.57 -16.41 -30.47
CA LYS A 176 0.34 -17.87 -30.34
C LYS A 176 1.61 -18.64 -30.02
N GLN A 177 2.76 -18.18 -30.52
CA GLN A 177 4.07 -18.81 -30.29
C GLN A 177 4.80 -18.25 -29.06
N ALA A 178 4.21 -17.30 -28.34
CA ALA A 178 4.87 -16.51 -27.30
C ALA A 178 6.26 -15.99 -27.74
N HIS A 179 6.37 -15.58 -29.01
CA HIS A 179 7.63 -15.16 -29.62
C HIS A 179 7.74 -13.63 -29.63
N PRO A 180 8.86 -13.06 -29.16
CA PRO A 180 9.04 -11.62 -29.20
C PRO A 180 9.22 -11.12 -30.64
N LEU A 181 8.68 -9.94 -30.93
CA LEU A 181 8.92 -9.21 -32.18
C LEU A 181 9.71 -7.94 -31.87
N LYS A 182 10.59 -7.52 -32.79
CA LYS A 182 11.35 -6.27 -32.64
C LYS A 182 11.30 -5.49 -33.96
N HIS A 183 10.77 -4.27 -33.90
CA HIS A 183 10.70 -3.34 -35.03
C HIS A 183 10.14 -3.97 -36.32
N VAL A 184 8.98 -4.60 -36.22
CA VAL A 184 8.31 -5.25 -37.35
C VAL A 184 7.22 -4.33 -37.88
N GLU A 185 7.18 -4.10 -39.20
CA GLU A 185 6.07 -3.37 -39.83
C GLU A 185 4.79 -4.22 -39.80
N ALA A 186 3.70 -3.60 -39.38
CA ALA A 186 2.43 -4.26 -39.17
C ALA A 186 1.27 -3.30 -39.43
N THR A 187 0.23 -3.80 -40.08
CA THR A 187 -0.99 -3.03 -40.37
C THR A 187 -2.12 -3.48 -39.46
N PHE A 188 -2.62 -2.58 -38.65
CA PHE A 188 -3.82 -2.78 -37.82
C PHE A 188 -5.06 -2.30 -38.56
N GLU A 189 -6.22 -2.86 -38.23
CA GLU A 189 -7.51 -2.31 -38.63
C GLU A 189 -8.31 -1.89 -37.39
N SER A 190 -8.71 -0.63 -37.33
CA SER A 190 -9.53 -0.04 -36.27
C SER A 190 -10.64 0.78 -36.90
N GLN A 191 -11.90 0.51 -36.50
CA GLN A 191 -13.08 1.21 -37.03
C GLN A 191 -13.12 1.28 -38.58
N HIS A 192 -12.77 0.18 -39.26
CA HIS A 192 -12.66 0.08 -40.72
C HIS A 192 -11.58 0.99 -41.37
N GLN A 193 -10.60 1.45 -40.58
CA GLN A 193 -9.43 2.16 -41.09
C GLN A 193 -8.15 1.38 -40.83
N PHE A 194 -7.27 1.37 -41.82
CA PHE A 194 -5.97 0.74 -41.75
C PHE A 194 -4.93 1.69 -41.14
N ILE A 195 -4.10 1.15 -40.26
CA ILE A 195 -3.12 1.90 -39.48
C ILE A 195 -1.79 1.15 -39.59
N ASP A 196 -0.87 1.71 -40.38
CA ASP A 196 0.48 1.18 -40.52
C ASP A 196 1.37 1.66 -39.38
N ALA A 197 2.04 0.73 -38.73
CA ALA A 197 2.94 1.01 -37.62
C ALA A 197 4.11 0.03 -37.54
N VAL A 198 5.17 0.44 -36.83
CA VAL A 198 6.29 -0.42 -36.50
C VAL A 198 6.10 -0.91 -35.07
N ILE A 199 6.08 -2.23 -34.86
CA ILE A 199 5.75 -2.81 -33.56
C ILE A 199 6.90 -3.59 -32.96
N THR A 200 6.94 -3.60 -31.63
CA THR A 200 7.78 -4.48 -30.83
C THR A 200 6.85 -5.20 -29.83
N LEU A 201 6.87 -6.53 -29.87
CA LEU A 201 6.08 -7.39 -28.97
C LEU A 201 7.02 -8.02 -27.96
N LYS A 202 6.70 -7.89 -26.67
CA LYS A 202 7.41 -8.50 -25.56
C LYS A 202 6.44 -9.35 -24.73
N PRO A 203 6.52 -10.68 -24.80
CA PRO A 203 5.82 -11.57 -23.88
C PRO A 203 6.34 -11.38 -22.45
N ILE A 204 5.44 -11.28 -21.48
CA ILE A 204 5.73 -11.18 -20.05
C ILE A 204 5.20 -12.45 -19.39
N ILE A 205 6.11 -13.33 -18.95
CA ILE A 205 5.74 -14.59 -18.30
C ILE A 205 5.86 -14.40 -16.79
N GLU A 206 4.73 -14.41 -16.09
CA GLU A 206 4.72 -14.37 -14.63
C GLU A 206 4.66 -15.78 -14.03
N ARG A 207 5.39 -16.02 -12.93
CA ARG A 207 5.49 -17.35 -12.29
C ARG A 207 4.28 -17.72 -11.45
N ARG A 208 3.33 -16.80 -11.22
CA ARG A 208 2.15 -16.99 -10.35
C ARG A 208 0.86 -16.34 -10.88
N GLU A 209 0.93 -15.58 -11.96
CA GLU A 209 -0.21 -15.00 -12.66
C GLU A 209 -0.16 -15.39 -14.15
N PRO A 210 -1.30 -15.40 -14.85
CA PRO A 210 -1.35 -15.67 -16.29
C PRO A 210 -0.44 -14.69 -17.07
N ALA A 211 0.30 -15.19 -18.06
CA ALA A 211 1.21 -14.45 -18.93
C ALA A 211 0.58 -13.21 -19.57
N LEU A 212 1.14 -12.04 -19.26
CA LEU A 212 0.77 -10.78 -19.88
C LEU A 212 1.51 -10.61 -21.21
N PHE A 213 0.86 -10.05 -22.21
CA PHE A 213 1.51 -9.65 -23.45
C PHE A 213 1.56 -8.12 -23.51
N CYS A 214 2.77 -7.58 -23.68
CA CYS A 214 2.99 -6.14 -23.87
C CYS A 214 3.44 -5.88 -25.31
N CYS A 215 2.72 -5.03 -26.01
CA CYS A 215 3.06 -4.58 -27.36
C CYS A 215 3.31 -3.07 -27.33
N SER A 216 4.54 -2.68 -27.62
CA SER A 216 4.89 -1.29 -27.86
C SER A 216 4.83 -1.02 -29.36
N ILE A 217 4.01 -0.04 -29.73
CA ILE A 217 3.81 0.45 -31.08
C ILE A 217 4.64 1.73 -31.25
N LEU A 218 5.77 1.60 -31.92
CA LEU A 218 6.57 2.73 -32.39
C LEU A 218 5.90 3.31 -33.63
N TRP A 219 5.31 4.50 -33.48
CA TRP A 219 4.82 5.22 -34.63
C TRP A 219 5.88 6.17 -35.14
N ASN A 220 6.68 5.70 -36.09
CA ASN A 220 7.59 6.59 -36.81
C ASN A 220 6.73 7.42 -37.78
N ARG A 221 6.67 8.75 -37.59
CA ARG A 221 6.17 9.66 -38.63
C ARG A 221 7.14 9.64 -39.82
N CYS A 222 7.12 8.59 -40.62
CA CYS A 222 7.69 8.65 -41.96
C CYS A 222 6.61 9.18 -42.90
N GLY A 223 6.56 10.51 -43.06
CA GLY A 223 5.74 11.13 -44.10
C GLY A 223 5.25 12.55 -43.81
N SER A 224 6.17 13.53 -43.81
CA SER A 224 5.91 14.87 -44.33
C SER A 224 7.16 15.39 -45.01
#